data_AF-A0A7H4N2M5-F1
#
_entry.id   AF-A0A7H4N2M5-F1
#
_cell.length_a   1.000
_cell.length_b   1.000
_cell.length_c   1.000
_cell.angle_alpha   90.00
_cell.angle_beta   90.00
_cell.angle_gamma   90.00
#
_symmetry.space_group_name_H-M   'P 1'
#
loop_
_entity.id
_entity.type
_entity.pdbx_description
1 polymer ?
#
loop_
_entity_poly.entity_id
_entity_poly.type
_entity_poly.pdbx_seq_one_letter_code
_entity_poly.pdbx_strand_id
1 'polypeptide(L)'
;MREDLLGKASVACPSILDYSILSANDSMFNTPPTFAWYLSGLVFKWLKEQGGVAAMDKINQQKADLLYSTIDNSGFYRNDVAAAKPLADERAVPAGGQRA
;
A
#
# COMPACT_ATOMS: atom_id res chain seq x y z
N MET A 1 -10.30 -1.42 6.96
CA MET A 1 -9.57 -0.40 7.73
C MET A 1 -9.44 -0.90 9.16
N ARG A 2 -8.33 -0.62 9.85
CA ARG A 2 -8.12 -1.06 11.24
C ARG A 2 -8.72 -0.06 12.20
N GLU A 3 -10.02 -0.19 12.44
CA GLU A 3 -10.80 0.71 13.30
C GLU A 3 -10.29 0.71 14.75
N ASP A 4 -9.70 -0.40 15.19
CA ASP A 4 -9.12 -0.59 16.52
C ASP A 4 -7.91 0.33 16.81
N LEU A 5 -7.37 0.98 15.77
CA LEU A 5 -6.26 1.92 15.90
C LEU A 5 -6.71 3.39 16.00
N LEU A 6 -7.98 3.69 15.78
CA LEU A 6 -8.53 5.03 15.90
C LEU A 6 -8.58 5.50 17.36
N GLY A 7 -8.64 6.82 17.57
CA GLY A 7 -8.76 7.46 18.88
C GLY A 7 -7.45 7.52 19.67
N LYS A 8 -6.34 7.13 19.04
CA LYS A 8 -5.00 7.05 19.65
C LYS A 8 -4.04 8.15 19.17
N ALA A 9 -4.55 9.18 18.50
CA ALA A 9 -3.74 10.29 18.03
C ALA A 9 -3.15 11.07 19.22
N SER A 10 -1.89 11.50 19.08
CA SER A 10 -1.27 12.41 20.05
C SER A 10 -2.00 13.75 20.06
N VAL A 11 -2.07 14.40 21.22
CA VAL A 11 -2.62 15.77 21.34
C VAL A 11 -1.86 16.78 20.48
N ALA A 12 -0.59 16.51 20.15
CA ALA A 12 0.21 17.36 19.27
C ALA A 12 -0.06 17.12 17.77
N CYS A 13 -0.87 16.12 17.41
CA CYS A 13 -1.16 15.80 16.01
C CYS A 13 -2.05 16.88 15.37
N PRO A 14 -1.65 17.50 14.25
CA PRO A 14 -2.54 18.37 13.50
C PRO A 14 -3.79 17.62 13.05
N SER A 15 -4.98 18.23 13.15
CA SER A 15 -6.26 17.57 12.84
C SER A 15 -6.36 17.04 11.42
N ILE A 16 -5.66 17.66 10.45
CA ILE A 16 -5.59 17.17 9.06
C ILE A 16 -4.82 15.84 8.90
N LEU A 17 -4.07 15.42 9.91
CA LEU A 17 -3.35 14.15 9.97
C LEU A 17 -3.98 13.16 10.96
N ASP A 18 -5.03 13.56 11.70
CA ASP A 18 -5.72 12.69 12.64
C ASP A 18 -6.68 11.75 11.90
N TYR A 19 -6.38 10.45 11.93
CA TYR A 19 -7.21 9.43 11.27
C TYR A 19 -8.62 9.33 11.82
N SER A 20 -8.85 9.64 13.10
CA SER A 20 -10.20 9.65 13.67
C SER A 20 -11.04 10.78 13.08
N ILE A 21 -10.46 11.98 12.95
CA ILE A 21 -11.14 13.12 12.36
C ILE A 21 -11.39 12.88 10.87
N LEU A 22 -10.38 12.40 10.13
CA LEU A 22 -10.53 12.09 8.70
C LEU A 22 -11.60 11.00 8.49
N SER A 23 -11.60 9.93 9.28
CA SER A 23 -12.60 8.86 9.17
C SER A 23 -14.02 9.34 9.50
N ALA A 24 -14.18 10.19 10.53
CA ALA A 24 -15.50 10.72 10.91
C ALA A 24 -16.07 11.71 9.87
N ASN A 25 -15.23 12.25 9.01
CA ASN A 25 -15.61 13.20 7.96
C ASN A 25 -15.45 12.62 6.55
N ASP A 26 -15.34 11.30 6.39
CA ASP A 26 -15.16 10.64 5.08
C ASP A 26 -14.02 11.24 4.23
N SER A 27 -12.91 11.60 4.88
CA SER A 27 -11.75 12.30 4.31
C SER A 27 -12.02 13.71 3.76
N MET A 28 -13.15 14.31 4.13
CA MET A 28 -13.60 15.66 3.72
C MET A 28 -13.65 16.64 4.90
N PHE A 29 -12.75 16.49 5.88
CA PHE A 29 -12.64 17.42 7.01
C PHE A 29 -12.37 18.87 6.57
N ASN A 30 -11.58 19.04 5.51
CA ASN A 30 -11.35 20.31 4.81
C ASN A 30 -11.51 20.11 3.29
N THR A 31 -11.12 21.11 2.47
CA THR A 31 -11.09 20.96 1.01
C THR A 31 -10.07 19.89 0.60
N PRO A 32 -10.51 18.74 0.06
CA PRO A 32 -9.58 17.69 -0.34
C PRO A 32 -8.96 18.02 -1.70
N PRO A 33 -7.87 17.34 -2.11
CA PRO A 33 -7.28 17.50 -3.43
C PRO A 33 -8.15 16.84 -4.52
N THR A 34 -9.25 17.51 -4.89
CA THR A 34 -10.33 16.96 -5.73
C THR A 34 -9.84 16.40 -7.08
N PHE A 35 -8.88 17.07 -7.72
CA PHE A 35 -8.32 16.61 -8.99
C PHE A 35 -7.53 15.30 -8.83
N ALA A 36 -6.68 15.20 -7.81
CA ALA A 36 -5.92 13.98 -7.52
C ALA A 36 -6.86 12.83 -7.14
N TRP A 37 -7.94 13.12 -6.41
CA TRP A 37 -8.96 12.14 -6.04
C TRP A 37 -9.66 11.58 -7.29
N TYR A 38 -10.10 12.45 -8.20
CA TYR A 38 -10.72 12.05 -9.46
C TYR A 38 -9.80 11.15 -10.30
N LEU A 39 -8.55 11.56 -10.51
CA LEU A 39 -7.57 10.78 -11.28
C LEU A 39 -7.29 9.42 -10.64
N SER A 40 -7.17 9.36 -9.32
CA SER A 40 -7.00 8.08 -8.60
C SER A 40 -8.20 7.16 -8.86
N GLY A 41 -9.42 7.70 -8.89
CA GLY A 41 -10.62 6.95 -9.26
C GLY A 41 -10.56 6.36 -10.67
N LEU A 42 -10.01 7.08 -11.65
CA LEU A 42 -9.79 6.56 -13.00
C LEU A 42 -8.73 5.46 -13.03
N VAL A 43 -7.62 5.64 -12.32
CA VAL A 43 -6.57 4.61 -12.20
C VAL A 43 -7.12 3.34 -11.56
N PHE A 44 -7.99 3.44 -10.56
CA PHE A 44 -8.63 2.27 -9.95
C PHE A 44 -9.59 1.56 -10.89
N LYS A 45 -10.35 2.30 -11.73
CA LYS A 45 -11.19 1.70 -12.77
C LYS A 45 -10.33 0.94 -13.79
N TRP A 46 -9.30 1.58 -14.32
CA TRP A 46 -8.34 0.95 -15.22
C TRP A 46 -7.71 -0.30 -14.61
N LEU A 47 -7.28 -0.24 -13.34
CA LEU A 47 -6.67 -1.38 -12.66
C LEU A 47 -7.64 -2.57 -12.54
N LYS A 48 -8.94 -2.31 -12.30
CA LYS A 48 -9.97 -3.37 -12.33
C LYS A 48 -10.17 -3.94 -13.73
N GLU A 49 -10.16 -3.09 -14.76
CA GLU A 49 -10.24 -3.52 -16.18
C GLU A 49 -9.04 -4.39 -16.58
N GLN A 50 -7.85 -4.15 -16.00
CA GLN A 50 -6.66 -4.98 -16.22
C GLN A 50 -6.68 -6.33 -15.47
N GLY A 51 -7.75 -6.67 -14.75
CA GLY A 51 -7.85 -7.90 -13.96
C GLY A 51 -7.43 -7.74 -12.48
N GLY A 52 -7.32 -6.50 -12.01
CA GLY A 52 -7.06 -6.18 -10.61
C GLY A 52 -5.63 -6.47 -10.15
N VAL A 53 -5.43 -6.46 -8.83
CA VAL A 53 -4.10 -6.59 -8.23
C VAL A 53 -3.43 -7.93 -8.54
N ALA A 54 -4.18 -9.03 -8.72
CA ALA A 54 -3.62 -10.34 -9.04
C ALA A 54 -3.04 -10.40 -10.46
N ALA A 55 -3.66 -9.72 -11.43
CA ALA A 55 -3.10 -9.61 -12.77
C ALA A 55 -1.89 -8.65 -12.78
N MET A 56 -2.00 -7.54 -12.06
CA MET A 56 -0.91 -6.57 -11.93
C MET A 56 0.32 -7.16 -11.25
N ASP A 57 0.13 -8.04 -10.25
CA ASP A 57 1.20 -8.77 -9.57
C ASP A 57 2.01 -9.63 -10.56
N LYS A 58 1.33 -10.42 -11.39
CA LYS A 58 1.99 -11.22 -12.44
C LYS A 58 2.80 -10.36 -13.42
N ILE A 59 2.22 -9.24 -13.87
CA ILE A 59 2.89 -8.30 -14.77
C ILE A 59 4.13 -7.68 -14.08
N ASN A 60 3.99 -7.30 -12.81
CA ASN A 60 5.08 -6.72 -12.04
C ASN A 60 6.19 -7.73 -11.75
N GLN A 61 5.86 -9.00 -11.49
CA GLN A 61 6.85 -10.06 -11.35
C GLN A 61 7.64 -10.23 -12.64
N GLN A 62 6.99 -10.32 -13.79
CA GLN A 62 7.65 -10.44 -15.09
C GLN A 62 8.59 -9.25 -15.38
N LYS A 63 8.14 -8.02 -15.08
CA LYS A 63 8.97 -6.81 -15.22
C LYS A 63 10.19 -6.84 -14.29
N ALA A 64 10.01 -7.25 -13.04
CA ALA A 64 11.08 -7.37 -12.06
C ALA A 64 12.08 -8.45 -12.48
N ASP A 65 11.61 -9.63 -12.88
CA ASP A 65 12.45 -10.75 -13.33
C ASP A 65 13.30 -10.34 -14.53
N LEU A 66 12.70 -9.69 -15.53
CA LEU A 66 13.43 -9.19 -16.69
C LEU A 66 14.53 -8.21 -16.29
N LEU A 67 14.20 -7.21 -15.46
CA LEU A 67 15.16 -6.19 -15.05
C LEU A 67 16.29 -6.79 -14.22
N TYR A 68 15.95 -7.50 -13.15
CA TYR A 68 16.95 -8.00 -12.20
C TYR A 68 17.81 -9.11 -12.80
N SER A 69 17.23 -10.04 -13.57
CA SER A 69 18.05 -11.05 -14.28
C SER A 69 18.99 -10.40 -15.29
N THR A 70 18.61 -9.30 -15.94
CA THR A 70 19.50 -8.59 -16.87
C THR A 70 20.68 -7.97 -16.12
N ILE A 71 20.44 -7.41 -14.93
CA ILE A 71 21.50 -6.82 -14.10
C ILE A 71 22.40 -7.91 -13.54
N ASP A 72 21.83 -8.97 -12.97
CA ASP A 72 22.58 -10.05 -12.30
C ASP A 72 23.46 -10.84 -13.28
N ASN A 73 23.03 -10.94 -14.54
CA ASN A 73 23.81 -11.57 -15.62
C ASN A 73 24.74 -10.60 -16.35
N SER A 74 24.82 -9.33 -15.93
CA SER A 74 25.73 -8.34 -16.49
C SER A 74 27.04 -8.32 -15.72
N GLY A 75 28.17 -8.28 -16.43
CA GLY A 75 29.48 -8.00 -15.82
C GLY A 75 29.72 -6.50 -15.53
N PHE A 76 28.79 -5.62 -15.93
CA PHE A 76 28.94 -4.17 -15.82
C PHE A 76 28.11 -3.56 -14.68
N TYR A 77 26.91 -4.09 -14.46
CA TYR A 77 26.00 -3.62 -13.41
C TYR A 77 26.07 -4.53 -12.18
N ARG A 78 25.76 -3.97 -11.01
CA ARG A 78 25.74 -4.71 -9.73
C ARG A 78 24.38 -4.54 -9.05
N ASN A 79 23.86 -5.62 -8.51
CA ASN A 79 22.60 -5.67 -7.78
C ASN A 79 22.85 -6.10 -6.33
N ASP A 80 22.57 -5.22 -5.37
CA ASP A 80 22.67 -5.50 -3.92
C ASP A 80 21.27 -5.73 -3.29
N VAL A 81 20.22 -5.82 -4.11
CA VAL A 81 18.85 -6.07 -3.63
C VAL A 81 18.73 -7.53 -3.21
N ALA A 82 18.18 -7.77 -2.02
CA ALA A 82 17.92 -9.12 -1.54
C ALA A 82 16.91 -9.83 -2.45
N ALA A 83 17.14 -11.12 -2.71
CA ALA A 83 16.22 -11.95 -3.46
C ALA A 83 14.81 -11.92 -2.84
N ALA A 84 13.78 -11.93 -3.69
CA ALA A 84 12.40 -11.84 -3.26
C ALA A 84 12.08 -12.95 -2.25
N LYS A 85 11.64 -12.54 -1.06
CA LYS A 85 11.15 -13.47 -0.04
C LYS A 85 9.75 -13.95 -0.49
N PRO A 86 9.45 -15.26 -0.45
CA PRO A 86 8.08 -15.71 -0.66
C PRO A 86 7.18 -15.00 0.36
N LEU A 87 6.09 -14.38 -0.08
CA LEU A 87 5.11 -13.83 0.84
C LEU A 87 4.62 -14.99 1.73
N ALA A 88 4.97 -14.94 3.01
CA ALA A 88 4.38 -15.84 3.98
C ALA A 88 2.86 -15.60 3.98
N ASP A 89 2.08 -16.69 3.95
CA ASP A 89 0.62 -16.68 4.06
C ASP A 89 0.18 -15.75 5.22
N GLU A 90 -0.41 -14.60 4.90
CA GLU A 90 -0.79 -13.55 5.87
C GLU A 90 -1.97 -13.94 6.78
N ARG A 91 -2.29 -15.24 6.92
CA ARG A 91 -3.33 -15.74 7.83
C ARG A 91 -2.91 -15.89 9.29
N ALA A 92 -1.78 -15.30 9.72
CA ALA A 92 -1.34 -15.35 11.11
C ALA A 92 -1.18 -13.96 11.73
N VAL A 93 -2.29 -13.22 11.86
CA VAL A 93 -2.42 -12.25 12.95
C VAL A 93 -2.97 -13.01 14.16
N PRO A 94 -2.20 -13.21 15.25
CA PRO A 94 -2.72 -13.89 16.43
C PRO A 94 -3.83 -13.03 17.05
N ALA A 95 -5.03 -13.59 17.10
CA ALA A 95 -6.14 -13.05 17.87
C ALA A 95 -5.80 -13.12 19.37
N GLY A 96 -5.99 -12.01 20.07
CA GLY A 96 -6.16 -12.01 21.53
C GLY A 96 -4.87 -12.04 22.35
N GLY A 97 -4.58 -10.90 22.97
CA GLY A 97 -3.53 -10.77 23.98
C GLY A 97 -3.78 -9.56 24.87
N GLN A 98 -4.91 -9.60 25.59
CA GLN A 98 -5.22 -8.68 26.68
C GLN A 98 -4.06 -8.72 27.69
N ARG A 99 -3.41 -7.57 27.93
CA ARG A 99 -2.52 -7.39 29.07
C ARG A 99 -2.89 -6.10 29.80
N ALA A 100 -2.85 -6.26 31.12
CA ALA A 100 -3.28 -5.38 32.19
C ALA A 100 -2.76 -3.95 32.11
#